data_AF-A0A9E1LI20-F1
#
_entry.id   AF-A0A9E1LI20-F1
#
_cell.length_a   1.000
_cell.length_b   1.000
_cell.length_c   1.000
_cell.angle_alpha   90.00
_cell.angle_beta   90.00
_cell.angle_gamma   90.00
#
_symmetry.space_group_name_H-M   'P 1'
#
loop_
_entity.id
_entity.type
_entity.pdbx_description
1 polymer ?
#
loop_
_entity_poly.entity_id
_entity_poly.type
_entity_poly.pdbx_seq_one_letter_code
_entity_poly.pdbx_strand_id
1 'polypeptide(L)'
;MTEQFKEQGGAATMDPSAAFRWLSSKVMTYIISPRRQAKIRAKAEKHRRAAGARHVVEYFHQVEDGYSHLAAQALQSLSQRYDIDLRCYLVSGPSGGNSVEPDLLLKLSHYDASLIAPHYNLDFPQSKGLSDPAAIAQAESILAAQDSKSFIALAAAVGAALWSGDAVALNTLAEQHGCAAEKQAEACLAQGNARRAELKHYSGAMFYYGEEWYWGVDRLHYLEERLAELGADKDPQQPMLMPGFGVEAGRHRDNGSLTLEIYPSLRSPYTAMVFDQTLALAETTGVNLVVRPVLPMVMRGVPATREKGMYIFTDAAREARSAGVPFGNFYDPIGEPARRCYSLYPWACEQGLGNQLLSSFLSSAFVQGVNTNNNRGLKLVVEKAGLDWSVAKTLLGQSGWQEILESNRLAMYQAGLWGVPSFRLLDKQGEPVLALWGQDRLWLLAREIERLLALNTES
;
A
#
# COMPACT_ATOMS: atom_id res chain seq x y z
N MET A 1 5.65 -0.63 27.51
CA MET A 1 5.69 -0.24 26.09
C MET A 1 4.59 0.74 25.67
N THR A 2 3.34 0.62 26.15
CA THR A 2 2.35 1.70 25.97
C THR A 2 2.79 3.02 26.63
N GLU A 3 3.63 2.96 27.67
CA GLU A 3 4.20 4.14 28.34
C GLU A 3 5.33 4.84 27.56
N GLN A 4 5.84 4.27 26.47
CA GLN A 4 6.91 4.89 25.66
C GLN A 4 6.38 5.68 24.44
N PHE A 5 5.14 5.43 24.01
CA PHE A 5 4.57 6.10 22.83
C PHE A 5 3.61 7.22 23.24
N LYS A 6 3.82 8.41 22.65
CA LYS A 6 3.00 9.59 22.95
C LYS A 6 1.67 9.54 22.18
N GLU A 7 0.58 9.83 22.90
CA GLU A 7 -0.75 10.07 22.31
C GLU A 7 -0.70 11.23 21.31
N GLN A 8 -1.15 10.98 20.08
CA GLN A 8 -1.14 11.98 19.00
C GLN A 8 -2.42 12.82 18.96
N GLY A 9 -3.54 12.28 19.49
CA GLY A 9 -4.84 12.94 19.50
C GLY A 9 -5.50 13.07 18.11
N GLY A 10 -6.71 13.63 18.09
CA GLY A 10 -7.44 13.90 16.85
C GLY A 10 -7.70 12.65 15.99
N ALA A 11 -7.39 12.72 14.69
CA ALA A 11 -7.50 11.59 13.75
C ALA A 11 -6.52 10.44 14.05
N ALA A 12 -5.50 10.70 14.87
CA ALA A 12 -4.48 9.75 15.29
C ALA A 12 -4.59 9.40 16.79
N THR A 13 -5.80 9.49 17.38
CA THR A 13 -5.96 9.10 18.78
C THR A 13 -5.78 7.58 18.97
N MET A 14 -5.03 7.18 20.00
CA MET A 14 -4.81 5.75 20.28
C MET A 14 -6.01 5.13 20.99
N ASP A 15 -6.80 5.92 21.72
CA ASP A 15 -7.94 5.46 22.52
C ASP A 15 -9.17 6.37 22.37
N PRO A 16 -9.88 6.30 21.23
CA PRO A 16 -11.06 7.11 21.02
C PRO A 16 -12.19 6.73 21.99
N SER A 17 -12.96 7.74 22.41
CA SER A 17 -14.17 7.55 23.20
C SER A 17 -15.18 6.65 22.47
N ALA A 18 -16.06 5.97 23.23
CA ALA A 18 -17.04 5.06 22.65
C ALA A 18 -17.96 5.75 21.61
N ALA A 19 -18.39 6.99 21.89
CA ALA A 19 -19.22 7.78 20.98
C ALA A 19 -18.46 8.16 19.71
N PHE A 20 -17.22 8.64 19.83
CA PHE A 20 -16.40 9.00 18.67
C PHE A 20 -16.11 7.78 17.81
N ARG A 21 -15.74 6.65 18.41
CA ARG A 21 -15.50 5.37 17.73
C ARG A 21 -16.71 4.90 16.94
N TRP A 22 -17.90 4.93 17.54
CA TRP A 22 -19.12 4.55 16.85
C TRP A 22 -19.40 5.47 15.65
N LEU A 23 -19.30 6.78 15.84
CA LEU A 23 -19.57 7.76 14.79
C LEU A 23 -18.56 7.64 13.65
N SER A 24 -17.24 7.62 13.95
CA SER A 24 -16.18 7.51 12.95
C SER A 24 -16.30 6.21 12.15
N SER A 25 -16.67 5.11 12.80
CA SER A 25 -16.92 3.82 12.15
C SER A 25 -18.08 3.86 11.15
N LYS A 26 -19.21 4.48 11.53
CA LYS A 26 -20.37 4.64 10.63
C LYS A 26 -20.07 5.57 9.47
N VAL A 27 -19.37 6.67 9.72
CA VAL A 27 -18.91 7.58 8.67
C VAL A 27 -17.98 6.86 7.70
N MET A 28 -16.98 6.12 8.21
CA MET A 28 -16.03 5.40 7.36
C MET A 28 -16.72 4.31 6.54
N THR A 29 -17.61 3.52 7.15
CA THR A 29 -18.45 2.51 6.45
C THR A 29 -19.22 3.13 5.29
N TYR A 30 -19.81 4.30 5.47
CA TYR A 30 -20.50 5.02 4.39
C TYR A 30 -19.51 5.52 3.32
N ILE A 31 -18.38 6.08 3.74
CA ILE A 31 -17.34 6.64 2.86
C ILE A 31 -16.82 5.61 1.86
N ILE A 32 -16.54 4.40 2.34
CA ILE A 32 -15.96 3.30 1.54
C ILE A 32 -17.02 2.46 0.82
N SER A 33 -18.31 2.79 0.98
CA SER A 33 -19.40 2.02 0.38
C SER A 33 -19.42 2.14 -1.16
N PRO A 34 -19.69 1.04 -1.88
CA PRO A 34 -19.77 1.05 -3.35
C PRO A 34 -20.83 2.04 -3.86
N ARG A 35 -21.96 2.14 -3.14
CA ARG A 35 -23.05 3.07 -3.47
C ARG A 35 -22.60 4.53 -3.46
N ARG A 36 -21.81 4.92 -2.46
CA ARG A 36 -21.27 6.29 -2.39
C ARG A 36 -20.25 6.52 -3.50
N GLN A 37 -19.36 5.57 -3.74
CA GLN A 37 -18.36 5.65 -4.81
C GLN A 37 -19.04 5.86 -6.18
N ALA A 38 -20.02 5.01 -6.51
CA ALA A 38 -20.80 5.13 -7.76
C ALA A 38 -21.50 6.50 -7.88
N LYS A 39 -22.07 7.02 -6.78
CA LYS A 39 -22.69 8.35 -6.75
C LYS A 39 -21.68 9.47 -7.00
N ILE A 40 -20.47 9.38 -6.43
CA ILE A 40 -19.40 10.36 -6.66
C ILE A 40 -18.95 10.31 -8.12
N ARG A 41 -18.70 9.12 -8.66
CA ARG A 41 -18.34 8.93 -10.07
C ARG A 41 -19.39 9.51 -11.02
N ALA A 42 -20.66 9.16 -10.81
CA ALA A 42 -21.77 9.67 -11.63
C ALA A 42 -21.92 11.19 -11.52
N LYS A 43 -21.72 11.76 -10.32
CA LYS A 43 -21.72 13.21 -10.12
C LYS A 43 -20.58 13.87 -10.90
N ALA A 44 -19.35 13.40 -10.74
CA ALA A 44 -18.18 13.95 -11.43
C ALA A 44 -18.36 13.90 -12.95
N GLU A 45 -18.83 12.77 -13.47
CA GLU A 45 -19.07 12.58 -14.90
C GLU A 45 -20.19 13.48 -15.45
N LYS A 46 -21.28 13.67 -14.68
CA LYS A 46 -22.33 14.63 -15.04
C LYS A 46 -21.80 16.06 -15.16
N HIS A 47 -20.93 16.48 -14.21
CA HIS A 47 -20.34 17.82 -14.25
C HIS A 47 -19.40 17.98 -15.44
N ARG A 48 -18.55 16.98 -15.71
CA ARG A 48 -17.65 16.98 -16.87
C ARG A 48 -18.41 17.13 -18.19
N ARG A 49 -19.45 16.32 -18.40
CA ARG A 49 -20.29 16.36 -19.61
C ARG A 49 -21.02 17.69 -19.76
N ALA A 50 -21.59 18.23 -18.67
CA ALA A 50 -22.27 19.51 -18.69
C ALA A 50 -21.33 20.68 -19.05
N ALA A 51 -20.05 20.58 -18.68
CA ALA A 51 -19.02 21.55 -19.03
C ALA A 51 -18.38 21.33 -20.42
N GLY A 52 -18.74 20.26 -21.15
CA GLY A 52 -18.07 19.88 -22.40
C GLY A 52 -16.57 19.57 -22.22
N ALA A 53 -16.14 19.24 -21.00
CA ALA A 53 -14.73 19.09 -20.66
C ALA A 53 -14.17 17.73 -21.13
N ARG A 54 -12.91 17.72 -21.56
CA ARG A 54 -12.15 16.48 -21.80
C ARG A 54 -11.93 15.69 -20.51
N HIS A 55 -11.57 14.42 -20.62
CA HIS A 55 -11.10 13.64 -19.49
C HIS A 55 -9.71 14.13 -19.08
N VAL A 56 -9.56 14.69 -17.88
CA VAL A 56 -8.27 15.20 -17.37
C VAL A 56 -7.73 14.26 -16.31
N VAL A 57 -6.58 13.67 -16.56
CA VAL A 57 -5.82 12.86 -15.59
C VAL A 57 -4.65 13.69 -15.11
N GLU A 58 -4.52 13.87 -13.80
CA GLU A 58 -3.38 14.58 -13.20
C GLU A 58 -2.41 13.54 -12.62
N TYR A 59 -1.14 13.61 -12.99
CA TYR A 59 -0.06 12.73 -12.51
C TYR A 59 0.95 13.53 -11.68
N PHE A 60 1.31 13.00 -10.52
CA PHE A 60 2.23 13.62 -9.56
C PHE A 60 3.49 12.78 -9.46
N HIS A 61 4.58 13.28 -10.05
CA HIS A 61 5.87 12.59 -10.20
C HIS A 61 6.86 13.03 -9.12
N GLN A 62 7.43 12.07 -8.40
CA GLN A 62 8.54 12.28 -7.48
C GLN A 62 9.80 11.62 -8.07
N VAL A 63 10.86 12.38 -8.30
CA VAL A 63 12.01 11.95 -9.11
C VAL A 63 12.77 10.78 -8.46
N GLU A 64 12.96 10.85 -7.16
CA GLU A 64 13.70 9.89 -6.34
C GLU A 64 12.86 8.68 -5.87
N ASP A 65 11.61 8.55 -6.36
CA ASP A 65 10.71 7.45 -6.01
C ASP A 65 10.67 6.37 -7.11
N GLY A 66 11.03 5.13 -6.76
CA GLY A 66 11.05 4.02 -7.72
C GLY A 66 9.69 3.76 -8.37
N TYR A 67 8.59 3.94 -7.64
CA TYR A 67 7.24 3.80 -8.19
C TYR A 67 6.90 4.88 -9.22
N SER A 68 7.42 6.09 -9.02
CA SER A 68 7.27 7.20 -9.97
C SER A 68 8.04 6.91 -11.26
N HIS A 69 9.20 6.24 -11.18
CA HIS A 69 9.92 5.80 -12.38
C HIS A 69 9.17 4.76 -13.20
N LEU A 70 8.55 3.77 -12.55
CA LEU A 70 7.70 2.79 -13.25
C LEU A 70 6.49 3.47 -13.89
N ALA A 71 5.83 4.35 -13.16
CA ALA A 71 4.69 5.12 -13.70
C ALA A 71 5.10 6.01 -14.88
N ALA A 72 6.31 6.61 -14.86
CA ALA A 72 6.83 7.44 -15.94
C ALA A 72 6.90 6.69 -17.28
N GLN A 73 7.28 5.40 -17.25
CA GLN A 73 7.35 4.55 -18.44
C GLN A 73 5.96 4.26 -19.04
N ALA A 74 4.90 4.31 -18.23
CA ALA A 74 3.52 4.08 -18.69
C ALA A 74 2.84 5.34 -19.28
N LEU A 75 3.32 6.55 -18.99
CA LEU A 75 2.63 7.80 -19.32
C LEU A 75 2.37 7.97 -20.82
N GLN A 76 3.39 7.68 -21.64
CA GLN A 76 3.31 7.84 -23.09
C GLN A 76 2.24 6.92 -23.69
N SER A 77 2.27 5.63 -23.33
CA SER A 77 1.29 4.64 -23.76
C SER A 77 -0.12 5.00 -23.26
N LEU A 78 -0.26 5.44 -22.01
CA LEU A 78 -1.55 5.86 -21.45
C LEU A 78 -2.17 7.03 -22.24
N SER A 79 -1.37 8.06 -22.55
CA SER A 79 -1.82 9.23 -23.32
C SER A 79 -2.22 8.90 -24.76
N GLN A 80 -1.58 7.89 -25.36
CA GLN A 80 -1.90 7.43 -26.70
C GLN A 80 -3.18 6.58 -26.69
N ARG A 81 -3.28 5.65 -25.75
CA ARG A 81 -4.37 4.67 -25.61
C ARG A 81 -5.70 5.29 -25.27
N TYR A 82 -5.74 6.22 -24.32
CA TYR A 82 -6.98 6.82 -23.81
C TYR A 82 -7.18 8.25 -24.33
N ASP A 83 -8.42 8.66 -24.57
CA ASP A 83 -8.79 10.03 -24.93
C ASP A 83 -8.79 10.95 -23.70
N ILE A 84 -7.59 11.22 -23.19
CA ILE A 84 -7.35 12.02 -21.99
C ILE A 84 -6.45 13.23 -22.28
N ASP A 85 -6.55 14.24 -21.43
CA ASP A 85 -5.55 15.29 -21.21
C ASP A 85 -4.74 14.89 -19.97
N LEU A 86 -3.50 14.45 -20.17
CA LEU A 86 -2.61 14.01 -19.09
C LEU A 86 -1.72 15.17 -18.65
N ARG A 87 -1.90 15.61 -17.41
CA ARG A 87 -1.17 16.75 -16.82
C ARG A 87 -0.19 16.25 -15.78
N CYS A 88 1.09 16.55 -16.00
CA CYS A 88 2.16 16.11 -15.10
C CYS A 88 2.58 17.25 -14.17
N TYR A 89 2.73 16.91 -12.89
CA TYR A 89 3.19 17.81 -11.84
C TYR A 89 4.41 17.18 -11.16
N LEU A 90 5.48 17.95 -11.04
CA LEU A 90 6.63 17.57 -10.22
C LEU A 90 6.31 17.80 -8.75
N VAL A 91 6.59 16.82 -7.89
CA VAL A 91 6.32 16.89 -6.45
C VAL A 91 7.47 16.34 -5.63
N SER A 92 7.63 16.86 -4.42
CA SER A 92 8.54 16.27 -3.44
C SER A 92 7.91 15.03 -2.79
N GLY A 93 8.73 14.24 -2.11
CA GLY A 93 8.24 13.21 -1.20
C GLY A 93 7.31 13.72 -0.10
N PRO A 94 6.57 12.80 0.56
CA PRO A 94 5.72 13.16 1.70
C PRO A 94 6.55 13.79 2.82
N SER A 95 5.95 14.75 3.53
CA SER A 95 6.56 15.44 4.68
C SER A 95 5.63 15.46 5.90
N GLY A 96 6.18 15.83 7.06
CA GLY A 96 5.43 15.94 8.32
C GLY A 96 4.73 14.64 8.73
N GLY A 97 3.51 14.73 9.25
CA GLY A 97 2.75 13.56 9.75
C GLY A 97 2.36 12.52 8.70
N ASN A 98 2.65 12.75 7.42
CA ASN A 98 2.47 11.76 6.36
C ASN A 98 3.75 10.95 6.07
N SER A 99 4.91 11.41 6.55
CA SER A 99 6.23 10.82 6.33
C SER A 99 6.78 10.28 7.65
N VAL A 100 6.64 8.97 7.84
CA VAL A 100 6.97 8.31 9.12
C VAL A 100 8.40 7.80 9.11
N GLU A 101 8.80 7.20 7.99
CA GLU A 101 10.11 6.59 7.77
C GLU A 101 10.57 6.92 6.34
N PRO A 102 10.89 8.19 6.03
CA PRO A 102 11.21 8.63 4.66
C PRO A 102 12.36 7.83 4.04
N ASP A 103 13.44 7.61 4.78
CA ASP A 103 14.62 6.90 4.28
C ASP A 103 14.34 5.43 4.01
N LEU A 104 13.53 4.77 4.84
CA LEU A 104 13.10 3.39 4.58
C LEU A 104 12.15 3.33 3.39
N LEU A 105 11.26 4.32 3.23
CA LEU A 105 10.35 4.37 2.09
C LEU A 105 11.07 4.49 0.76
N LEU A 106 12.08 5.35 0.65
CA LEU A 106 12.85 5.49 -0.60
C LEU A 106 13.69 4.24 -0.90
N LYS A 107 14.33 3.65 0.11
CA LYS A 107 15.08 2.39 -0.06
C LYS A 107 14.15 1.25 -0.50
N LEU A 108 12.98 1.17 0.12
CA LEU A 108 11.98 0.17 -0.24
C LEU A 108 11.43 0.41 -1.64
N SER A 109 11.10 1.64 -2.02
CA SER A 109 10.55 1.91 -3.35
C SER A 109 11.53 1.54 -4.46
N HIS A 110 12.83 1.76 -4.26
CA HIS A 110 13.87 1.24 -5.16
C HIS A 110 13.83 -0.30 -5.21
N TYR A 111 14.02 -0.95 -4.06
CA TYR A 111 14.08 -2.42 -4.00
C TYR A 111 12.83 -3.07 -4.62
N ASP A 112 11.65 -2.60 -4.22
CA ASP A 112 10.37 -3.14 -4.66
C ASP A 112 10.10 -2.87 -6.15
N ALA A 113 10.36 -1.65 -6.63
CA ALA A 113 10.22 -1.32 -8.05
C ALA A 113 11.09 -2.23 -8.93
N SER A 114 12.32 -2.55 -8.49
CA SER A 114 13.21 -3.47 -9.21
C SER A 114 12.64 -4.89 -9.35
N LEU A 115 11.81 -5.31 -8.39
CA LEU A 115 11.19 -6.64 -8.40
C LEU A 115 9.91 -6.68 -9.23
N ILE A 116 9.11 -5.62 -9.21
CA ILE A 116 7.82 -5.60 -9.93
C ILE A 116 7.94 -5.18 -11.39
N ALA A 117 8.97 -4.41 -11.78
CA ALA A 117 9.10 -3.87 -13.14
C ALA A 117 9.00 -4.95 -14.24
N PRO A 118 9.72 -6.09 -14.15
CA PRO A 118 9.68 -7.10 -15.20
C PRO A 118 8.28 -7.71 -15.39
N HIS A 119 7.45 -7.74 -14.34
CA HIS A 119 6.09 -8.26 -14.43
C HIS A 119 5.14 -7.34 -15.21
N TYR A 120 5.44 -6.04 -15.26
CA TYR A 120 4.71 -5.06 -16.06
C TYR A 120 5.34 -4.82 -17.44
N ASN A 121 6.37 -5.59 -17.84
CA ASN A 121 7.23 -5.30 -19.01
C ASN A 121 7.83 -3.90 -18.96
N LEU A 122 8.22 -3.46 -17.76
CA LEU A 122 8.92 -2.21 -17.50
C LEU A 122 10.34 -2.51 -17.07
N ASP A 123 11.20 -1.50 -17.21
CA ASP A 123 12.60 -1.60 -16.85
C ASP A 123 12.88 -0.89 -15.53
N PHE A 124 13.78 -1.45 -14.72
CA PHE A 124 14.34 -0.76 -13.57
C PHE A 124 15.84 -1.07 -13.50
N PRO A 125 16.74 -0.07 -13.58
CA PRO A 125 18.17 -0.33 -13.54
C PRO A 125 18.60 -0.98 -12.23
N GLN A 126 19.41 -2.04 -12.29
CA GLN A 126 20.05 -2.61 -11.09
C GLN A 126 21.15 -1.65 -10.60
N SER A 127 20.77 -0.68 -9.78
CA SER A 127 21.71 0.30 -9.22
C SER A 127 22.00 0.01 -7.76
N LYS A 128 23.24 0.27 -7.35
CA LYS A 128 23.68 0.06 -5.97
C LYS A 128 23.52 1.37 -5.19
N GLY A 129 22.37 1.55 -4.56
CA GLY A 129 22.15 2.61 -3.58
C GLY A 129 21.08 3.63 -3.96
N LEU A 130 20.99 4.69 -3.16
CA LEU A 130 20.13 5.83 -3.44
C LEU A 130 20.85 6.77 -4.41
N SER A 131 20.09 7.45 -5.26
CA SER A 131 20.62 8.41 -6.22
C SER A 131 21.29 9.60 -5.54
N ASP A 132 22.34 10.14 -6.16
CA ASP A 132 23.07 11.33 -5.70
C ASP A 132 22.12 12.55 -5.67
N PRO A 133 22.04 13.30 -4.55
CA PRO A 133 21.27 14.54 -4.47
C PRO A 133 21.53 15.53 -5.62
N ALA A 134 22.76 15.62 -6.13
CA ALA A 134 23.05 16.50 -7.27
C ALA A 134 22.40 15.99 -8.57
N ALA A 135 22.39 14.67 -8.79
CA ALA A 135 21.72 14.06 -9.93
C ALA A 135 20.18 14.17 -9.81
N ILE A 136 19.63 14.04 -8.59
CA ILE A 136 18.20 14.26 -8.34
C ILE A 136 17.82 15.71 -8.70
N ALA A 137 18.56 16.70 -8.18
CA ALA A 137 18.30 18.11 -8.49
C ALA A 137 18.42 18.43 -9.99
N GLN A 138 19.37 17.79 -10.68
CA GLN A 138 19.49 17.92 -12.14
C GLN A 138 18.29 17.31 -12.87
N ALA A 139 17.86 16.10 -12.49
CA ALA A 139 16.68 15.44 -13.07
C ALA A 139 15.40 16.27 -12.82
N GLU A 140 15.22 16.81 -11.61
CA GLU A 140 14.14 17.74 -11.28
C GLU A 140 14.20 18.99 -12.15
N SER A 141 15.38 19.57 -12.34
CA SER A 141 15.59 20.77 -13.16
C SER A 141 15.26 20.51 -14.65
N ILE A 142 15.65 19.36 -15.20
CA ILE A 142 15.31 18.96 -16.58
C ILE A 142 13.78 18.88 -16.72
N LEU A 143 13.10 18.18 -15.80
CA LEU A 143 11.66 17.96 -15.87
C LEU A 143 10.84 19.23 -15.58
N ALA A 144 11.31 20.10 -14.69
CA ALA A 144 10.67 21.38 -14.37
C ALA A 144 10.72 22.39 -15.53
N ALA A 145 11.61 22.20 -16.51
CA ALA A 145 11.66 23.02 -17.72
C ALA A 145 10.59 22.62 -18.76
N GLN A 146 9.88 21.51 -18.56
CA GLN A 146 8.99 20.94 -19.57
C GLN A 146 7.52 21.28 -19.32
N ASP A 147 6.75 21.39 -20.41
CA ASP A 147 5.30 21.27 -20.34
C ASP A 147 4.88 19.80 -20.15
N SER A 148 3.58 19.53 -19.92
CA SER A 148 3.14 18.14 -19.70
C SER A 148 3.39 17.22 -20.88
N LYS A 149 3.35 17.72 -22.13
CA LYS A 149 3.57 16.87 -23.32
C LYS A 149 5.03 16.44 -23.42
N SER A 150 5.96 17.37 -23.26
CA SER A 150 7.39 17.08 -23.25
C SER A 150 7.79 16.29 -22.00
N PHE A 151 7.16 16.55 -20.85
CA PHE A 151 7.36 15.75 -19.63
C PHE A 151 7.03 14.27 -19.87
N ILE A 152 5.87 13.97 -20.46
CA ILE A 152 5.44 12.59 -20.75
C ILE A 152 6.48 11.87 -21.63
N ALA A 153 7.04 12.56 -22.61
CA ALA A 153 8.05 11.99 -23.51
C ALA A 153 9.42 11.77 -22.84
N LEU A 154 9.76 12.57 -21.81
CA LEU A 154 11.11 12.62 -21.22
C LEU A 154 11.25 11.92 -19.89
N ALA A 155 10.19 11.84 -19.07
CA ALA A 155 10.28 11.38 -17.68
C ALA A 155 10.88 9.97 -17.55
N ALA A 156 10.55 9.06 -18.47
CA ALA A 156 11.12 7.71 -18.48
C ALA A 156 12.64 7.73 -18.73
N ALA A 157 13.11 8.51 -19.71
CA ALA A 157 14.53 8.61 -20.07
C ALA A 157 15.36 9.32 -18.97
N VAL A 158 14.83 10.42 -18.41
CA VAL A 158 15.45 11.12 -17.27
C VAL A 158 15.55 10.18 -16.07
N GLY A 159 14.47 9.46 -15.76
CA GLY A 159 14.47 8.47 -14.70
C GLY A 159 15.49 7.36 -14.96
N ALA A 160 15.55 6.81 -16.17
CA ALA A 160 16.49 5.74 -16.50
C ALA A 160 17.94 6.17 -16.27
N ALA A 161 18.33 7.37 -16.74
CA ALA A 161 19.66 7.94 -16.52
C ALA A 161 19.97 8.19 -15.03
N LEU A 162 19.00 8.72 -14.27
CA LEU A 162 19.14 8.92 -12.84
C LEU A 162 19.35 7.60 -12.09
N TRP A 163 18.46 6.63 -12.32
CA TRP A 163 18.47 5.36 -11.61
C TRP A 163 19.66 4.49 -12.00
N SER A 164 20.18 4.57 -13.23
CA SER A 164 21.41 3.90 -13.62
C SER A 164 22.70 4.59 -13.14
N GLY A 165 22.59 5.80 -12.55
CA GLY A 165 23.75 6.63 -12.22
C GLY A 165 24.52 7.13 -13.44
N ASP A 166 23.87 7.22 -14.60
CA ASP A 166 24.49 7.65 -15.85
C ASP A 166 24.47 9.18 -15.96
N ALA A 167 25.47 9.81 -15.34
CA ALA A 167 25.65 11.25 -15.39
C ALA A 167 25.87 11.79 -16.81
N VAL A 168 26.42 10.99 -17.73
CA VAL A 168 26.64 11.41 -19.12
C VAL A 168 25.31 11.50 -19.87
N ALA A 169 24.45 10.50 -19.71
CA ALA A 169 23.10 10.52 -20.26
C ALA A 169 22.28 11.68 -19.68
N LEU A 170 22.36 11.92 -18.36
CA LEU A 170 21.63 13.00 -17.71
C LEU A 170 22.09 14.40 -18.19
N ASN A 171 23.41 14.60 -18.33
CA ASN A 171 23.97 15.83 -18.92
C ASN A 171 23.54 16.01 -20.38
N THR A 172 23.53 14.93 -21.17
CA THR A 172 23.08 14.97 -22.57
C THR A 172 21.61 15.39 -22.67
N LEU A 173 20.75 14.84 -21.79
CA LEU A 173 19.33 15.22 -21.73
C LEU A 173 19.16 16.69 -21.31
N ALA A 174 19.95 17.17 -20.35
CA ALA A 174 19.97 18.58 -19.94
C ALA A 174 20.36 19.52 -21.10
N GLU A 175 21.37 19.17 -21.88
CA GLU A 175 21.80 19.95 -23.05
C GLU A 175 20.75 19.97 -24.17
N GLN A 176 20.07 18.84 -24.40
CA GLN A 176 19.07 18.70 -25.48
C GLN A 176 17.73 19.34 -25.15
N HIS A 177 17.28 19.24 -23.91
CA HIS A 177 15.92 19.62 -23.49
C HIS A 177 15.86 20.84 -22.57
N GLY A 178 17.02 21.35 -22.15
CA GLY A 178 17.15 22.47 -21.24
C GLY A 178 16.90 22.10 -19.79
N CYS A 179 17.34 23.00 -18.91
CA CYS A 179 17.20 22.91 -17.46
C CYS A 179 16.52 24.17 -16.92
N ALA A 180 15.62 24.01 -15.96
CA ALA A 180 15.05 25.12 -15.23
C ALA A 180 16.10 25.68 -14.25
N ALA A 181 16.16 27.01 -14.11
CA ALA A 181 16.94 27.60 -13.03
C ALA A 181 16.44 27.08 -11.67
N GLU A 182 17.32 26.98 -10.67
CA GLU A 182 17.02 26.43 -9.34
C GLU A 182 15.71 26.99 -8.75
N LYS A 183 15.54 28.31 -8.72
CA LYS A 183 14.31 28.97 -8.24
C LYS A 183 13.04 28.58 -9.04
N GLN A 184 13.18 28.30 -10.33
CA GLN A 184 12.07 27.87 -11.17
C GLN A 184 11.72 26.40 -10.88
N ALA A 185 12.72 25.54 -10.67
CA ALA A 185 12.51 24.15 -10.25
C ALA A 185 11.82 24.09 -8.88
N GLU A 186 12.30 24.86 -7.91
CA GLU A 186 11.65 25.00 -6.58
C GLU A 186 10.20 25.48 -6.69
N ALA A 187 9.94 26.48 -7.53
CA ALA A 187 8.58 26.99 -7.76
C ALA A 187 7.67 25.93 -8.41
N CYS A 188 8.20 25.13 -9.34
CA CYS A 188 7.46 24.03 -9.97
C CYS A 188 7.08 22.96 -8.94
N LEU A 189 8.04 22.52 -8.10
CA LEU A 189 7.81 21.60 -7.00
C LEU A 189 6.77 22.14 -6.01
N ALA A 190 6.89 23.42 -5.63
CA ALA A 190 5.94 24.06 -4.73
C ALA A 190 4.51 24.10 -5.32
N GLN A 191 4.38 24.38 -6.61
CA GLN A 191 3.10 24.37 -7.32
C GLN A 191 2.49 22.96 -7.38
N GLY A 192 3.27 21.94 -7.75
CA GLY A 192 2.81 20.56 -7.78
C GLY A 192 2.39 20.07 -6.40
N ASN A 193 3.18 20.40 -5.37
CA ASN A 193 2.86 20.10 -3.97
C ASN A 193 1.57 20.78 -3.51
N ALA A 194 1.37 22.06 -3.86
CA ALA A 194 0.14 22.79 -3.55
C ALA A 194 -1.08 22.16 -4.22
N ARG A 195 -0.96 21.78 -5.50
CA ARG A 195 -2.04 21.08 -6.23
C ARG A 195 -2.35 19.72 -5.61
N ARG A 196 -1.34 18.92 -5.28
CA ARG A 196 -1.50 17.62 -4.61
C ARG A 196 -2.19 17.77 -3.25
N ALA A 197 -1.84 18.81 -2.49
CA ALA A 197 -2.44 19.11 -1.19
C ALA A 197 -3.90 19.59 -1.32
N GLU A 198 -4.23 20.41 -2.33
CA GLU A 198 -5.60 20.83 -2.66
C GLU A 198 -6.50 19.61 -2.92
N LEU A 199 -5.96 18.63 -3.64
CA LEU A 199 -6.61 17.34 -3.94
C LEU A 199 -6.52 16.34 -2.77
N LYS A 200 -6.03 16.77 -1.61
CA LYS A 200 -5.99 16.03 -0.34
C LYS A 200 -5.13 14.77 -0.38
N HIS A 201 -3.97 14.84 -1.02
CA HIS A 201 -2.98 13.77 -0.99
C HIS A 201 -1.56 14.26 -0.70
N TYR A 202 -0.59 13.35 -0.70
CA TYR A 202 0.74 13.56 -0.12
C TYR A 202 1.85 12.69 -0.71
N SER A 203 1.54 11.64 -1.48
CA SER A 203 2.55 10.73 -2.04
C SER A 203 2.96 11.11 -3.47
N GLY A 204 4.14 10.67 -3.90
CA GLY A 204 4.52 10.59 -5.31
C GLY A 204 3.86 9.39 -6.02
N ALA A 205 4.14 9.25 -7.32
CA ALA A 205 3.58 8.22 -8.19
C ALA A 205 2.04 8.19 -8.22
N MET A 206 1.36 9.31 -8.01
CA MET A 206 -0.10 9.32 -7.91
C MET A 206 -0.75 9.82 -9.19
N PHE A 207 -1.76 9.09 -9.67
CA PHE A 207 -2.71 9.56 -10.67
C PHE A 207 -4.00 9.99 -9.99
N TYR A 208 -4.57 11.10 -10.43
CA TYR A 208 -5.87 11.61 -9.99
C TYR A 208 -6.81 11.72 -11.17
N TYR A 209 -8.02 11.16 -11.01
CA TYR A 209 -9.07 11.29 -12.01
C TYR A 209 -10.45 11.24 -11.36
N GLY A 210 -11.24 12.29 -11.60
CA GLY A 210 -12.64 12.38 -11.21
C GLY A 210 -12.90 12.01 -9.74
N GLU A 211 -12.25 12.71 -8.81
CA GLU A 211 -12.37 12.54 -7.35
C GLU A 211 -11.77 11.26 -6.77
N GLU A 212 -10.92 10.55 -7.52
CA GLU A 212 -10.25 9.33 -7.07
C GLU A 212 -8.76 9.34 -7.39
N TRP A 213 -8.00 8.70 -6.49
CA TRP A 213 -6.56 8.52 -6.58
C TRP A 213 -6.20 7.08 -6.97
N TYR A 214 -5.12 6.92 -7.72
CA TYR A 214 -4.58 5.63 -8.19
C TYR A 214 -3.06 5.67 -8.05
N TRP A 215 -2.50 4.81 -7.21
CA TRP A 215 -1.07 4.79 -6.92
C TRP A 215 -0.29 3.89 -7.90
N GLY A 216 0.67 4.51 -8.58
CA GLY A 216 1.64 3.87 -9.45
C GLY A 216 1.02 3.00 -10.53
N VAL A 217 1.83 2.07 -11.03
CA VAL A 217 1.38 1.01 -11.93
C VAL A 217 0.46 0.01 -11.22
N ASP A 218 0.63 -0.16 -9.90
CA ASP A 218 -0.16 -1.09 -9.07
C ASP A 218 -1.66 -0.79 -9.00
N ARG A 219 -2.10 0.43 -9.32
CA ARG A 219 -3.52 0.81 -9.35
C ARG A 219 -3.98 1.33 -10.71
N LEU A 220 -3.11 1.28 -11.73
CA LEU A 220 -3.42 1.89 -13.02
C LEU A 220 -4.53 1.13 -13.75
N HIS A 221 -4.62 -0.20 -13.62
CA HIS A 221 -5.73 -0.99 -14.13
C HIS A 221 -7.12 -0.45 -13.73
N TYR A 222 -7.31 0.05 -12.50
CA TYR A 222 -8.60 0.65 -12.12
C TYR A 222 -8.90 1.98 -12.84
N LEU A 223 -7.85 2.75 -13.15
CA LEU A 223 -8.01 3.97 -13.92
C LEU A 223 -8.36 3.61 -15.37
N GLU A 224 -7.65 2.63 -15.94
CA GLU A 224 -7.88 2.08 -17.27
C GLU A 224 -9.31 1.55 -17.43
N GLU A 225 -9.76 0.67 -16.52
CA GLU A 225 -11.14 0.17 -16.47
C GLU A 225 -12.15 1.32 -16.43
N ARG A 226 -11.93 2.31 -15.57
CA ARG A 226 -12.83 3.46 -15.44
C ARG A 226 -12.86 4.31 -16.71
N LEU A 227 -11.74 4.49 -17.40
CA LEU A 227 -11.68 5.23 -18.67
C LEU A 227 -12.36 4.44 -19.80
N ALA A 228 -12.19 3.11 -19.83
CA ALA A 228 -12.86 2.23 -20.76
C ALA A 228 -14.40 2.25 -20.57
N GLU A 229 -14.89 2.15 -19.33
CA GLU A 229 -16.31 2.27 -18.99
C GLU A 229 -16.93 3.61 -19.44
N LEU A 230 -16.12 4.67 -19.51
CA LEU A 230 -16.54 6.00 -19.94
C LEU A 230 -16.42 6.21 -21.46
N GLY A 231 -15.96 5.20 -22.20
CA GLY A 231 -15.76 5.28 -23.65
C GLY A 231 -14.53 6.10 -24.06
N ALA A 232 -13.58 6.30 -23.15
CA ALA A 232 -12.33 7.00 -23.44
C ALA A 232 -11.22 6.07 -23.95
N ASP A 233 -11.41 4.74 -23.94
CA ASP A 233 -10.48 3.80 -24.55
C ASP A 233 -10.60 3.84 -26.09
N LYS A 234 -9.51 4.17 -26.78
CA LYS A 234 -9.47 4.26 -28.25
C LYS A 234 -9.34 2.91 -28.93
N ASP A 235 -8.97 1.84 -28.23
CA ASP A 235 -8.74 0.52 -28.83
C ASP A 235 -9.16 -0.65 -27.90
N PRO A 236 -10.44 -0.70 -27.47
CA PRO A 236 -10.96 -1.54 -26.38
C PRO A 236 -10.81 -3.07 -26.58
N GLN A 237 -10.27 -3.52 -27.72
CA GLN A 237 -9.99 -4.93 -27.98
C GLN A 237 -8.63 -5.38 -27.46
N GLN A 238 -7.68 -4.47 -27.22
CA GLN A 238 -6.38 -4.84 -26.63
C GLN A 238 -6.47 -5.01 -25.12
N PRO A 239 -5.54 -5.80 -24.52
CA PRO A 239 -5.35 -5.85 -23.08
C PRO A 239 -5.06 -4.47 -22.48
N MET A 240 -5.34 -4.32 -21.17
CA MET A 240 -4.90 -3.15 -20.39
C MET A 240 -3.38 -3.00 -20.44
N LEU A 241 -2.90 -1.76 -20.39
CA LEU A 241 -1.48 -1.44 -20.41
C LEU A 241 -0.78 -1.95 -19.13
N MET A 242 -1.40 -1.77 -17.98
CA MET A 242 -0.85 -2.12 -16.67
C MET A 242 -1.85 -3.02 -15.90
N PRO A 243 -1.94 -4.32 -16.24
CA PRO A 243 -2.91 -5.22 -15.62
C PRO A 243 -2.62 -5.47 -14.14
N GLY A 244 -3.65 -5.74 -13.35
CA GLY A 244 -3.50 -6.21 -11.98
C GLY A 244 -3.07 -7.69 -11.91
N PHE A 245 -2.42 -8.09 -10.83
CA PHE A 245 -2.00 -9.47 -10.60
C PHE A 245 -2.75 -10.10 -9.42
N GLY A 246 -3.38 -11.24 -9.67
CA GLY A 246 -4.01 -12.06 -8.64
C GLY A 246 -3.00 -12.88 -7.84
N VAL A 247 -3.40 -13.29 -6.64
CA VAL A 247 -2.62 -14.23 -5.83
C VAL A 247 -2.93 -15.65 -6.28
N GLU A 248 -1.99 -16.27 -6.97
CA GLU A 248 -2.13 -17.62 -7.50
C GLU A 248 -1.03 -18.52 -6.94
N ALA A 249 -1.42 -19.56 -6.21
CA ALA A 249 -0.48 -20.61 -5.82
C ALA A 249 -0.06 -21.39 -7.07
N GLY A 250 1.25 -21.66 -7.17
CA GLY A 250 1.77 -22.53 -8.21
C GLY A 250 1.42 -24.01 -7.99
N ARG A 251 1.99 -24.88 -8.82
CA ARG A 251 1.67 -26.32 -8.79
C ARG A 251 2.49 -27.10 -7.76
N HIS A 252 3.64 -26.57 -7.33
CA HIS A 252 4.53 -27.27 -6.43
C HIS A 252 4.13 -27.06 -4.97
N ARG A 253 4.41 -28.07 -4.14
CA ARG A 253 4.21 -28.00 -2.69
C ARG A 253 5.58 -28.03 -2.00
N ASP A 254 5.72 -27.19 -0.98
CA ASP A 254 6.91 -27.16 -0.14
C ASP A 254 7.04 -28.45 0.68
N ASN A 255 8.29 -28.80 0.95
CA ASN A 255 8.68 -29.97 1.74
C ASN A 255 9.40 -29.57 3.05
N GLY A 256 9.12 -28.35 3.54
CA GLY A 256 9.81 -27.75 4.70
C GLY A 256 11.07 -26.98 4.31
N SER A 257 11.16 -26.52 3.06
CA SER A 257 12.30 -25.73 2.57
C SER A 257 12.07 -24.23 2.68
N LEU A 258 10.83 -23.78 2.88
CA LEU A 258 10.48 -22.36 2.93
C LEU A 258 9.67 -22.01 4.18
N THR A 259 9.86 -20.79 4.68
CA THR A 259 9.01 -20.19 5.71
C THR A 259 8.49 -18.83 5.24
N LEU A 260 7.18 -18.64 5.24
CA LEU A 260 6.51 -17.37 5.02
C LEU A 260 6.19 -16.72 6.37
N GLU A 261 6.81 -15.58 6.65
CA GLU A 261 6.43 -14.71 7.76
C GLU A 261 5.47 -13.62 7.27
N ILE A 262 4.39 -13.38 8.00
CA ILE A 262 3.51 -12.20 7.83
C ILE A 262 3.52 -11.35 9.09
N TYR A 263 3.59 -10.03 8.91
CA TYR A 263 3.48 -9.03 9.97
C TYR A 263 2.13 -8.31 9.90
N PRO A 264 1.06 -8.85 10.52
CA PRO A 264 -0.27 -8.23 10.52
C PRO A 264 -0.44 -7.21 11.65
N SER A 265 -1.41 -6.32 11.49
CA SER A 265 -1.92 -5.53 12.62
C SER A 265 -3.45 -5.45 12.64
N LEU A 266 -4.04 -5.58 13.83
CA LEU A 266 -5.49 -5.70 14.02
C LEU A 266 -6.32 -4.45 13.67
N ARG A 267 -5.65 -3.34 13.32
CA ARG A 267 -6.31 -2.10 12.84
C ARG A 267 -5.92 -1.71 11.42
N SER A 268 -5.12 -2.52 10.73
CA SER A 268 -4.75 -2.24 9.34
C SER A 268 -5.84 -2.74 8.38
N PRO A 269 -6.46 -1.87 7.56
CA PRO A 269 -7.45 -2.30 6.59
C PRO A 269 -6.83 -3.19 5.51
N TYR A 270 -5.57 -2.95 5.11
CA TYR A 270 -4.85 -3.83 4.18
C TYR A 270 -4.53 -5.19 4.80
N THR A 271 -4.23 -5.26 6.11
CA THR A 271 -4.10 -6.56 6.81
C THR A 271 -5.44 -7.29 6.80
N ALA A 272 -6.54 -6.62 7.13
CA ALA A 272 -7.87 -7.25 7.17
C ALA A 272 -8.29 -7.85 5.83
N MET A 273 -7.78 -7.30 4.73
CA MET A 273 -8.06 -7.79 3.39
C MET A 273 -7.19 -9.01 3.00
N VAL A 274 -5.90 -9.00 3.33
CA VAL A 274 -4.95 -10.00 2.81
C VAL A 274 -4.67 -11.17 3.77
N PHE A 275 -5.02 -11.03 5.05
CA PHE A 275 -4.61 -11.99 6.09
C PHE A 275 -5.06 -13.41 5.77
N ASP A 276 -6.35 -13.63 5.52
CA ASP A 276 -6.89 -14.97 5.23
C ASP A 276 -6.39 -15.51 3.88
N GLN A 277 -6.15 -14.64 2.89
CA GLN A 277 -5.52 -15.04 1.61
C GLN A 277 -4.08 -15.52 1.83
N THR A 278 -3.35 -14.92 2.77
CA THR A 278 -1.99 -15.38 3.12
C THR A 278 -2.03 -16.74 3.81
N LEU A 279 -2.99 -16.96 4.72
CA LEU A 279 -3.19 -18.27 5.35
C LEU A 279 -3.47 -19.35 4.30
N ALA A 280 -4.39 -19.06 3.38
CA ALA A 280 -4.77 -19.97 2.31
C ALA A 280 -3.60 -20.25 1.33
N LEU A 281 -2.79 -19.23 1.01
CA LEU A 281 -1.59 -19.40 0.19
C LEU A 281 -0.63 -20.38 0.84
N ALA A 282 -0.30 -20.20 2.13
CA ALA A 282 0.61 -21.08 2.85
C ALA A 282 0.08 -22.51 2.98
N GLU A 283 -1.22 -22.68 3.24
CA GLU A 283 -1.87 -24.00 3.28
C GLU A 283 -1.81 -24.71 1.90
N THR A 284 -2.08 -23.97 0.83
CA THR A 284 -2.11 -24.50 -0.53
C THR A 284 -0.71 -24.90 -0.99
N THR A 285 0.30 -24.06 -0.75
CA THR A 285 1.69 -24.34 -1.13
C THR A 285 2.38 -25.26 -0.13
N GLY A 286 1.86 -25.44 1.08
CA GLY A 286 2.53 -26.20 2.14
C GLY A 286 3.71 -25.48 2.79
N VAL A 287 3.97 -24.22 2.44
CA VAL A 287 5.04 -23.41 3.06
C VAL A 287 4.75 -23.22 4.55
N ASN A 288 5.79 -23.34 5.38
CA ASN A 288 5.65 -23.08 6.81
C ASN A 288 5.24 -21.62 7.05
N LEU A 289 4.14 -21.39 7.77
CA LEU A 289 3.64 -20.04 8.04
C LEU A 289 3.96 -19.60 9.46
N VAL A 290 4.56 -18.42 9.61
CA VAL A 290 4.81 -17.77 10.90
C VAL A 290 4.10 -16.41 10.94
N VAL A 291 3.12 -16.29 11.84
CA VAL A 291 2.37 -15.03 12.03
C VAL A 291 2.99 -14.20 13.14
N ARG A 292 3.45 -13.00 12.76
CA ARG A 292 4.23 -12.07 13.59
C ARG A 292 3.47 -10.76 13.83
N PRO A 293 2.38 -10.76 14.62
CA PRO A 293 1.59 -9.55 14.79
C PRO A 293 2.42 -8.40 15.37
N VAL A 294 2.08 -7.18 14.96
CA VAL A 294 2.66 -5.94 15.48
C VAL A 294 1.56 -4.94 15.85
N LEU A 295 1.87 -4.04 16.79
CA LEU A 295 0.94 -3.00 17.21
C LEU A 295 0.57 -2.04 16.05
N PRO A 296 -0.69 -1.56 16.02
CA PRO A 296 -1.11 -0.55 15.05
C PRO A 296 -0.18 0.66 15.02
N MET A 297 0.10 1.21 13.83
CA MET A 297 1.03 2.35 13.66
C MET A 297 0.70 3.53 14.58
N VAL A 298 -0.58 3.90 14.67
CA VAL A 298 -1.02 5.00 15.56
C VAL A 298 -0.67 4.71 17.02
N MET A 299 -0.80 3.45 17.44
CA MET A 299 -0.44 2.99 18.79
C MET A 299 1.09 2.86 18.99
N ARG A 300 1.88 3.02 17.91
CA ARG A 300 3.34 3.15 17.92
C ARG A 300 3.79 4.63 17.89
N GLY A 301 2.87 5.57 18.12
CA GLY A 301 3.16 7.02 18.10
C GLY A 301 3.27 7.62 16.69
N VAL A 302 2.88 6.88 15.65
CA VAL A 302 2.95 7.34 14.27
C VAL A 302 1.75 8.24 13.95
N PRO A 303 1.96 9.48 13.45
CA PRO A 303 0.86 10.33 13.05
C PRO A 303 0.03 9.73 11.91
N ALA A 304 -1.28 9.96 11.98
CA ALA A 304 -2.22 9.61 10.92
C ALA A 304 -3.07 10.84 10.60
N THR A 305 -2.78 11.49 9.48
CA THR A 305 -3.59 12.60 8.97
C THR A 305 -4.94 12.07 8.48
N ARG A 306 -5.91 12.97 8.35
CA ARG A 306 -7.24 12.61 7.85
C ARG A 306 -7.18 12.18 6.38
N GLU A 307 -6.32 12.83 5.62
CA GLU A 307 -6.05 12.59 4.20
C GLU A 307 -5.49 11.18 4.00
N LYS A 308 -4.48 10.81 4.79
CA LYS A 308 -3.90 9.45 4.83
C LYS A 308 -4.93 8.40 5.21
N GLY A 309 -5.70 8.64 6.27
CA GLY A 309 -6.77 7.73 6.68
C GLY A 309 -7.83 7.54 5.59
N MET A 310 -8.24 8.63 4.93
CA MET A 310 -9.23 8.60 3.85
C MET A 310 -8.74 7.74 2.68
N TYR A 311 -7.55 8.05 2.15
CA TYR A 311 -6.97 7.35 1.01
C TYR A 311 -6.86 5.85 1.30
N ILE A 312 -6.19 5.48 2.39
CA ILE A 312 -5.94 4.07 2.77
C ILE A 312 -7.24 3.26 2.85
N PHE A 313 -8.27 3.80 3.51
CA PHE A 313 -9.53 3.06 3.66
C PHE A 313 -10.31 2.95 2.33
N THR A 314 -10.31 4.01 1.53
CA THR A 314 -10.97 3.97 0.21
C THR A 314 -10.26 3.06 -0.79
N ASP A 315 -8.93 3.01 -0.73
CA ASP A 315 -8.10 2.14 -1.56
C ASP A 315 -8.24 0.68 -1.12
N ALA A 316 -8.07 0.37 0.17
CA ALA A 316 -8.29 -0.98 0.68
C ALA A 316 -9.69 -1.53 0.36
N ALA A 317 -10.72 -0.68 0.43
CA ALA A 317 -12.07 -1.11 0.03
C ALA A 317 -12.20 -1.37 -1.48
N ARG A 318 -11.45 -0.66 -2.33
CA ARG A 318 -11.40 -0.88 -3.78
C ARG A 318 -10.70 -2.20 -4.08
N GLU A 319 -9.53 -2.42 -3.49
CA GLU A 319 -8.76 -3.66 -3.58
C GLU A 319 -9.61 -4.87 -3.16
N ALA A 320 -10.30 -4.75 -2.01
CA ALA A 320 -11.12 -5.85 -1.51
C ALA A 320 -12.25 -6.21 -2.46
N ARG A 321 -12.87 -5.22 -3.12
CA ARG A 321 -13.92 -5.47 -4.13
C ARG A 321 -13.36 -6.16 -5.36
N SER A 322 -12.20 -5.72 -5.85
CA SER A 322 -11.52 -6.32 -7.00
C SER A 322 -11.18 -7.79 -6.74
N ALA A 323 -10.63 -8.07 -5.55
CA ALA A 323 -10.26 -9.41 -5.13
C ALA A 323 -11.45 -10.29 -4.65
N GLY A 324 -12.69 -9.77 -4.66
CA GLY A 324 -13.86 -10.51 -4.16
C GLY A 324 -13.86 -10.78 -2.65
N VAL A 325 -13.06 -10.04 -1.87
CA VAL A 325 -12.92 -10.19 -0.42
C VAL A 325 -13.97 -9.38 0.32
N PRO A 326 -14.72 -9.96 1.27
CA PRO A 326 -15.64 -9.21 2.12
C PRO A 326 -14.94 -8.10 2.90
N PHE A 327 -15.42 -6.86 2.78
CA PHE A 327 -14.88 -5.70 3.48
C PHE A 327 -15.89 -4.56 3.55
N GLY A 328 -15.82 -3.75 4.61
CA GLY A 328 -16.34 -2.37 4.60
C GLY A 328 -17.47 -2.07 5.57
N ASN A 329 -18.09 -3.05 6.23
CA ASN A 329 -18.90 -2.79 7.42
C ASN A 329 -17.96 -2.75 8.63
N PHE A 330 -17.37 -1.57 8.81
CA PHE A 330 -16.23 -1.34 9.69
C PHE A 330 -16.67 -0.85 11.07
N TYR A 331 -15.99 -1.36 12.11
CA TYR A 331 -16.02 -0.84 13.46
C TYR A 331 -14.59 -0.71 13.99
N ASP A 332 -14.14 0.52 14.26
CA ASP A 332 -12.73 0.79 14.53
C ASP A 332 -12.23 0.03 15.77
N PRO A 333 -11.22 -0.85 15.63
CA PRO A 333 -10.68 -1.63 16.74
C PRO A 333 -9.49 -0.96 17.42
N ILE A 334 -9.11 0.27 17.05
CA ILE A 334 -7.92 0.94 17.60
C ILE A 334 -7.93 1.05 19.13
N GLY A 335 -6.77 0.91 19.77
CA GLY A 335 -6.63 1.08 21.22
C GLY A 335 -7.01 -0.17 21.99
N GLU A 336 -7.89 0.01 22.98
CA GLU A 336 -8.27 -1.06 23.91
C GLU A 336 -8.78 -2.36 23.25
N PRO A 337 -9.60 -2.35 22.19
CA PRO A 337 -10.01 -3.60 21.55
C PRO A 337 -8.84 -4.42 21.01
N ALA A 338 -7.87 -3.76 20.35
CA ALA A 338 -6.68 -4.42 19.84
C ALA A 338 -5.80 -4.95 20.99
N ARG A 339 -5.56 -4.15 22.05
CA ARG A 339 -4.78 -4.60 23.23
C ARG A 339 -5.40 -5.82 23.90
N ARG A 340 -6.72 -5.81 24.08
CA ARG A 340 -7.45 -6.94 24.68
C ARG A 340 -7.35 -8.19 23.82
N CYS A 341 -7.47 -8.08 22.50
CA CYS A 341 -7.25 -9.23 21.62
C CYS A 341 -5.80 -9.74 21.68
N TYR A 342 -4.80 -8.83 21.65
CA TYR A 342 -3.40 -9.23 21.75
C TYR A 342 -3.06 -9.89 23.09
N SER A 343 -3.71 -9.50 24.19
CA SER A 343 -3.53 -10.18 25.49
C SER A 343 -3.93 -11.65 25.47
N LEU A 344 -4.79 -12.06 24.53
CA LEU A 344 -5.17 -13.45 24.35
C LEU A 344 -4.28 -14.20 23.36
N TYR A 345 -3.42 -13.50 22.60
CA TYR A 345 -2.65 -14.10 21.51
C TYR A 345 -1.68 -15.20 21.97
N PRO A 346 -0.87 -15.01 23.05
CA PRO A 346 0.04 -16.07 23.52
C PRO A 346 -0.71 -17.35 23.88
N TRP A 347 -1.79 -17.21 24.65
CA TRP A 347 -2.66 -18.33 25.01
C TRP A 347 -3.30 -18.99 23.78
N ALA A 348 -3.81 -18.20 22.83
CA ALA A 348 -4.37 -18.74 21.60
C ALA A 348 -3.32 -19.53 20.80
N CYS A 349 -2.06 -19.09 20.79
CA CYS A 349 -0.96 -19.84 20.19
C CYS A 349 -0.70 -21.17 20.91
N GLU A 350 -0.75 -21.21 22.25
CA GLU A 350 -0.66 -22.47 23.02
C GLU A 350 -1.78 -23.46 22.66
N GLN A 351 -2.95 -22.96 22.27
CA GLN A 351 -4.08 -23.76 21.78
C GLN A 351 -3.97 -24.11 20.28
N GLY A 352 -2.95 -23.66 19.56
CA GLY A 352 -2.84 -23.81 18.10
C GLY A 352 -3.83 -22.96 17.30
N LEU A 353 -4.46 -21.96 17.93
CA LEU A 353 -5.55 -21.14 17.37
C LEU A 353 -5.20 -19.64 17.27
N GLY A 354 -3.92 -19.29 17.32
CA GLY A 354 -3.44 -17.91 17.21
C GLY A 354 -3.87 -17.23 15.89
N ASN A 355 -3.76 -17.95 14.77
CA ASN A 355 -4.17 -17.44 13.45
C ASN A 355 -5.68 -17.22 13.38
N GLN A 356 -6.45 -18.18 13.92
CA GLN A 356 -7.92 -18.13 13.97
C GLN A 356 -8.40 -16.97 14.84
N LEU A 357 -7.71 -16.66 15.95
CA LEU A 357 -8.01 -15.49 16.78
C LEU A 357 -7.87 -14.20 15.98
N LEU A 358 -6.74 -14.02 15.28
CA LEU A 358 -6.49 -12.80 14.50
C LEU A 358 -7.45 -12.67 13.32
N SER A 359 -7.68 -13.76 12.57
CA SER A 359 -8.65 -13.82 11.46
C SER A 359 -10.06 -13.47 11.94
N SER A 360 -10.52 -14.10 13.03
CA SER A 360 -11.82 -13.84 13.64
C SER A 360 -11.97 -12.37 14.08
N PHE A 361 -10.93 -11.79 14.66
CA PHE A 361 -10.94 -10.38 15.07
C PHE A 361 -11.03 -9.44 13.87
N LEU A 362 -10.19 -9.64 12.84
CA LEU A 362 -10.18 -8.84 11.62
C LEU A 362 -11.54 -8.91 10.90
N SER A 363 -12.10 -10.12 10.72
CA SER A 363 -13.44 -10.32 10.14
C SER A 363 -14.52 -9.61 10.97
N SER A 364 -14.46 -9.74 12.30
CA SER A 364 -15.43 -9.09 13.19
C SER A 364 -15.39 -7.56 13.06
N ALA A 365 -14.20 -6.96 12.99
CA ALA A 365 -14.01 -5.52 12.93
C ALA A 365 -14.24 -4.90 11.54
N PHE A 366 -13.74 -5.53 10.46
CA PHE A 366 -13.74 -4.93 9.12
C PHE A 366 -14.86 -5.44 8.20
N VAL A 367 -15.49 -6.57 8.54
CA VAL A 367 -16.54 -7.19 7.72
C VAL A 367 -17.89 -7.19 8.42
N GLN A 368 -17.92 -7.47 9.72
CA GLN A 368 -19.18 -7.65 10.44
C GLN A 368 -19.62 -6.42 11.24
N GLY A 369 -18.76 -5.40 11.37
CA GLY A 369 -19.05 -4.17 12.10
C GLY A 369 -19.27 -4.41 13.60
N VAL A 370 -18.62 -5.43 14.16
CA VAL A 370 -18.75 -5.81 15.57
C VAL A 370 -17.96 -4.85 16.45
N ASN A 371 -18.62 -4.30 17.47
CA ASN A 371 -17.92 -3.52 18.49
C ASN A 371 -17.08 -4.44 19.40
N THR A 372 -15.79 -4.55 19.10
CA THR A 372 -14.81 -5.32 19.88
C THR A 372 -14.34 -4.61 21.14
N ASN A 373 -14.85 -3.41 21.45
CA ASN A 373 -14.54 -2.67 22.68
C ASN A 373 -15.37 -3.10 23.91
N ASN A 374 -16.01 -4.27 23.86
CA ASN A 374 -16.80 -4.81 24.96
C ASN A 374 -16.75 -6.34 24.99
N ASN A 375 -17.16 -6.93 26.12
CA ASN A 375 -17.11 -8.37 26.33
C ASN A 375 -18.00 -9.15 25.35
N ARG A 376 -19.13 -8.59 24.91
CA ARG A 376 -20.03 -9.26 23.96
C ARG A 376 -19.37 -9.41 22.58
N GLY A 377 -18.69 -8.38 22.10
CA GLY A 377 -17.97 -8.41 20.83
C GLY A 377 -16.74 -9.30 20.90
N LEU A 378 -15.93 -9.21 21.96
CA LEU A 378 -14.77 -10.09 22.13
C LEU A 378 -15.16 -11.55 22.34
N LYS A 379 -16.27 -11.82 23.03
CA LYS A 379 -16.83 -13.18 23.14
C LYS A 379 -17.09 -13.77 21.75
N LEU A 380 -17.73 -13.01 20.86
CA LEU A 380 -17.97 -13.45 19.49
C LEU A 380 -16.66 -13.75 18.75
N VAL A 381 -15.64 -12.90 18.90
CA VAL A 381 -14.31 -13.11 18.31
C VAL A 381 -13.70 -14.42 18.79
N VAL A 382 -13.66 -14.62 20.11
CA VAL A 382 -13.04 -15.79 20.75
C VAL A 382 -13.76 -17.08 20.35
N GLU A 383 -15.09 -17.11 20.46
CA GLU A 383 -15.87 -18.31 20.13
C GLU A 383 -15.79 -18.65 18.64
N LYS A 384 -15.76 -17.65 17.74
CA LYS A 384 -15.55 -17.87 16.30
C LYS A 384 -14.16 -18.40 15.97
N ALA A 385 -13.17 -18.10 16.79
CA ALA A 385 -11.82 -18.65 16.64
C ALA A 385 -11.72 -20.10 17.15
N GLY A 386 -12.80 -20.68 17.70
CA GLY A 386 -12.79 -22.01 18.31
C GLY A 386 -12.27 -22.03 19.75
N LEU A 387 -12.11 -20.86 20.38
CA LEU A 387 -11.57 -20.72 21.74
C LEU A 387 -12.71 -20.60 22.77
N ASP A 388 -12.46 -21.06 24.01
CA ASP A 388 -13.43 -20.96 25.10
C ASP A 388 -13.44 -19.55 25.73
N TRP A 389 -14.57 -18.85 25.60
CA TRP A 389 -14.78 -17.56 26.26
C TRP A 389 -14.67 -17.61 27.78
N SER A 390 -15.06 -18.73 28.40
CA SER A 390 -15.01 -18.91 29.86
C SER A 390 -13.58 -18.84 30.40
N VAL A 391 -12.61 -19.31 29.60
CA VAL A 391 -11.18 -19.20 29.85
C VAL A 391 -10.66 -17.83 29.41
N ALA A 392 -10.94 -17.41 28.17
CA ALA A 392 -10.42 -16.15 27.64
C ALA A 392 -10.74 -14.94 28.54
N LYS A 393 -11.94 -14.88 29.12
CA LYS A 393 -12.35 -13.77 30.01
C LYS A 393 -11.47 -13.62 31.26
N THR A 394 -10.81 -14.68 31.72
CA THR A 394 -9.90 -14.63 32.89
C THR A 394 -8.49 -14.18 32.51
N LEU A 395 -8.16 -14.24 31.21
CA LEU A 395 -6.87 -13.87 30.64
C LEU A 395 -6.85 -12.44 30.05
N LEU A 396 -8.02 -11.85 29.79
CA LEU A 396 -8.13 -10.52 29.20
C LEU A 396 -7.38 -9.46 30.01
N GLY A 397 -6.49 -8.74 29.32
CA GLY A 397 -5.70 -7.65 29.91
C GLY A 397 -4.43 -8.09 30.63
N GLN A 398 -4.14 -9.40 30.70
CA GLN A 398 -2.86 -9.88 31.22
C GLN A 398 -1.69 -9.38 30.36
N SER A 399 -0.52 -9.24 30.98
CA SER A 399 0.74 -8.88 30.33
C SER A 399 1.41 -10.10 29.67
N GLY A 400 2.50 -9.87 28.94
CA GLY A 400 3.31 -10.92 28.30
C GLY A 400 3.21 -10.92 26.78
N TRP A 401 2.09 -10.43 26.23
CA TRP A 401 1.93 -10.26 24.78
C TRP A 401 2.80 -9.12 24.21
N GLN A 402 3.15 -8.12 25.04
CA GLN A 402 3.86 -6.94 24.58
C GLN A 402 5.24 -7.28 24.01
N GLU A 403 6.02 -8.10 24.72
CA GLU A 403 7.38 -8.48 24.33
C GLU A 403 7.40 -9.21 22.98
N ILE A 404 6.43 -10.11 22.74
CA ILE A 404 6.27 -10.82 21.47
C ILE A 404 6.03 -9.84 20.33
N LEU A 405 5.11 -8.88 20.50
CA LEU A 405 4.79 -7.89 19.46
C LEU A 405 5.96 -6.94 19.17
N GLU A 406 6.77 -6.62 20.17
CA GLU A 406 7.95 -5.78 19.98
C GLU A 406 9.11 -6.51 19.33
N SER A 407 9.35 -7.76 19.72
CA SER A 407 10.29 -8.63 19.01
C SER A 407 9.91 -8.74 17.53
N ASN A 408 8.62 -8.91 17.23
CA ASN A 408 8.11 -8.89 15.86
C ASN A 408 8.33 -7.55 15.16
N ARG A 409 8.08 -6.42 15.84
CA ARG A 409 8.32 -5.09 15.28
C ARG A 409 9.80 -4.90 14.96
N LEU A 410 10.72 -5.27 15.86
CA LEU A 410 12.15 -5.15 15.65
C LEU A 410 12.63 -6.04 14.48
N ALA A 411 12.14 -7.27 14.38
CA ALA A 411 12.45 -8.16 13.25
C ALA A 411 11.95 -7.58 11.91
N MET A 412 10.77 -6.96 11.89
CA MET A 412 10.24 -6.27 10.71
C MET A 412 11.14 -5.11 10.28
N TYR A 413 11.57 -4.27 11.23
CA TYR A 413 12.48 -3.14 10.99
C TYR A 413 13.87 -3.60 10.51
N GLN A 414 14.40 -4.69 11.07
CA GLN A 414 15.67 -5.28 10.62
C GLN A 414 15.60 -5.76 9.16
N ALA A 415 14.42 -6.16 8.68
CA ALA A 415 14.18 -6.50 7.29
C ALA A 415 13.93 -5.27 6.38
N GLY A 416 14.10 -4.04 6.88
CA GLY A 416 13.85 -2.81 6.12
C GLY A 416 12.37 -2.44 6.00
N LEU A 417 11.48 -3.07 6.78
CA LEU A 417 10.03 -2.88 6.71
C LEU A 417 9.52 -2.16 7.97
N TRP A 418 8.53 -1.27 7.83
CA TRP A 418 7.97 -0.51 8.97
C TRP A 418 6.43 -0.51 9.01
N GLY A 419 5.80 -0.70 7.87
CA GLY A 419 4.36 -0.75 7.67
C GLY A 419 3.81 -2.17 7.67
N VAL A 420 2.48 -2.29 7.60
CA VAL A 420 1.77 -3.58 7.62
C VAL A 420 0.61 -3.58 6.61
N PRO A 421 0.25 -4.74 6.03
CA PRO A 421 0.95 -6.02 6.15
C PRO A 421 2.32 -5.96 5.50
N SER A 422 3.25 -6.71 6.06
CA SER A 422 4.59 -6.92 5.52
C SER A 422 4.86 -8.42 5.54
N PHE A 423 5.76 -8.87 4.68
CA PHE A 423 6.05 -10.28 4.48
C PHE A 423 7.55 -10.52 4.41
N ARG A 424 7.99 -11.68 4.89
CA ARG A 424 9.32 -12.22 4.61
C ARG A 424 9.19 -13.66 4.14
N LEU A 425 9.90 -14.02 3.08
CA LEU A 425 10.10 -15.40 2.68
C LEU A 425 11.51 -15.79 3.10
N LEU A 426 11.63 -16.86 3.87
CA LEU A 426 12.89 -17.40 4.36
C LEU A 426 13.16 -18.76 3.72
N ASP A 427 14.42 -19.07 3.50
CA ASP A 427 14.87 -20.39 3.11
C ASP A 427 14.91 -21.38 4.29
N LYS A 428 15.42 -22.58 4.04
CA LYS A 428 15.52 -23.66 5.03
C LYS A 428 16.48 -23.31 6.17
N GLN A 429 17.45 -22.45 5.94
CA GLN A 429 18.43 -21.98 6.90
C GLN A 429 17.89 -20.80 7.73
N GLY A 430 16.72 -20.27 7.37
CA GLY A 430 16.12 -19.09 8.00
C GLY A 430 16.64 -17.77 7.44
N GLU A 431 17.39 -17.81 6.33
CA GLU A 431 17.92 -16.61 5.69
C GLU A 431 16.84 -15.93 4.83
N PRO A 432 16.76 -14.59 4.83
CA PRO A 432 15.76 -13.87 4.03
C PRO A 432 16.02 -14.03 2.53
N VAL A 433 15.03 -14.56 1.81
CA VAL A 433 15.01 -14.61 0.34
C VAL A 433 14.31 -13.38 -0.24
N LEU A 434 13.19 -12.99 0.36
CA LEU A 434 12.36 -11.89 -0.10
C LEU A 434 11.73 -11.16 1.08
N ALA A 435 11.68 -9.82 1.04
CA ALA A 435 11.06 -9.00 2.09
C ALA A 435 10.22 -7.89 1.45
N LEU A 436 8.90 -7.96 1.55
CA LEU A 436 7.98 -7.08 0.82
C LEU A 436 6.96 -6.42 1.75
N TRP A 437 6.54 -5.21 1.39
CA TRP A 437 5.53 -4.45 2.12
C TRP A 437 4.31 -4.21 1.24
N GLY A 438 3.12 -4.28 1.85
CA GLY A 438 1.87 -4.03 1.17
C GLY A 438 1.14 -5.34 0.83
N GLN A 439 -0.19 -5.29 0.90
CA GLN A 439 -1.05 -6.42 0.55
C GLN A 439 -0.86 -6.86 -0.92
N ASP A 440 -0.58 -5.88 -1.77
CA ASP A 440 -0.37 -5.91 -3.22
C ASP A 440 0.99 -6.48 -3.60
N ARG A 441 1.65 -7.17 -2.67
CA ARG A 441 2.86 -7.95 -2.89
C ARG A 441 2.69 -9.44 -2.60
N LEU A 442 1.50 -9.88 -2.17
CA LEU A 442 1.24 -11.30 -1.95
C LEU A 442 1.31 -12.12 -3.26
N TRP A 443 0.94 -11.53 -4.40
CA TRP A 443 1.06 -12.20 -5.71
C TRP A 443 2.53 -12.45 -6.08
N LEU A 444 3.42 -11.51 -5.75
CA LEU A 444 4.86 -11.63 -6.03
C LEU A 444 5.48 -12.71 -5.15
N LEU A 445 5.08 -12.77 -3.87
CA LEU A 445 5.47 -13.88 -2.97
C LEU A 445 5.00 -15.23 -3.50
N ALA A 446 3.77 -15.34 -4.00
CA ALA A 446 3.26 -16.59 -4.54
C ALA A 446 4.08 -17.06 -5.76
N ARG A 447 4.46 -16.13 -6.65
CA ARG A 447 5.34 -16.41 -7.78
C ARG A 447 6.74 -16.83 -7.34
N GLU A 448 7.32 -16.16 -6.35
CA GLU A 448 8.65 -16.49 -5.85
C GLU A 448 8.68 -17.85 -5.15
N ILE A 449 7.64 -18.16 -4.35
CA ILE A 449 7.47 -19.49 -3.76
C ILE A 449 7.47 -20.56 -4.86
N GLU A 450 6.64 -20.40 -5.89
CA GLU A 450 6.58 -21.36 -6.99
C GLU A 450 7.93 -21.50 -7.71
N ARG A 451 8.63 -20.38 -7.97
CA ARG A 451 9.95 -20.39 -8.61
C ARG A 451 10.97 -21.20 -7.80
N LEU A 452 11.04 -20.98 -6.49
CA LEU A 452 11.97 -21.69 -5.61
C LEU A 452 11.63 -23.18 -5.47
N LEU A 453 10.35 -23.51 -5.36
CA LEU A 453 9.90 -24.91 -5.27
C LEU A 453 10.13 -25.68 -6.57
N ALA A 454 9.94 -25.03 -7.73
CA ALA A 454 10.25 -25.63 -9.02
C ALA A 454 11.74 -25.98 -9.14
N LEU A 455 12.64 -25.07 -8.75
CA LEU A 455 14.09 -25.30 -8.78
C LEU A 455 14.53 -26.47 -7.89
N ASN A 456 13.92 -26.61 -6.71
CA ASN A 456 14.20 -27.72 -5.79
C ASN A 456 13.71 -29.08 -6.28
N THR A 457 12.79 -29.11 -7.25
CA THR A 457 12.26 -30.36 -7.83
C THR A 457 13.12 -30.84 -9.00
N GLU A 458 13.90 -29.94 -9.61
CA GLU A 458 14.80 -30.23 -10.73
C GLU A 458 16.24 -30.57 -10.29
N SER A 459 16.58 -30.29 -9.03
CA SER A 459 17.84 -30.65 -8.36
C SER A 459 17.76 -32.00 -7.65
#